data_AF-A0A8T3X2R5-F1
#
_entry.id   AF-A0A8T3X2R5-F1
#
_cell.length_a   1.000
_cell.length_b   1.000
_cell.length_c   1.000
_cell.angle_alpha   90.00
_cell.angle_beta   90.00
_cell.angle_gamma   90.00
#
_symmetry.space_group_name_H-M   'P 1'
#
loop_
_entity.id
_entity.type
_entity.pdbx_description
1 polymer ?
#
loop_
_entity_poly.entity_id
_entity_poly.type
_entity_poly.pdbx_seq_one_letter_code
_entity_poly.pdbx_strand_id
1 'polypeptide(L)'
;MNSGSSNATGIATINNGSTVFDALNSSFAVEYKEFAGLGKLVTSINGFEQNSTHYWFYYVNEKFGDAAADKYMLYNDSSVLFILTSEFLG
;
A
#
# COMPACT_ATOMS: atom_id res chain seq x y z
N MET A 1 24.56 -15.57 2.81
CA MET A 1 23.81 -14.42 3.38
C MET A 1 22.41 -14.54 2.83
N ASN A 2 21.42 -14.89 3.67
CA ASN A 2 20.06 -15.12 3.23
C ASN A 2 19.41 -13.78 2.91
N SER A 3 19.27 -13.47 1.62
CA SER A 3 18.42 -12.40 1.10
C SER A 3 16.96 -12.82 1.28
N GLY A 4 16.50 -12.91 2.54
CA GLY A 4 15.13 -13.26 2.87
C GLY A 4 14.22 -12.09 2.55
N SER A 5 13.55 -12.12 1.39
CA SER A 5 12.36 -11.31 1.16
C SER A 5 11.29 -11.82 2.12
N SER A 6 11.08 -11.15 3.24
CA SER A 6 9.95 -11.43 4.12
C SER A 6 8.71 -10.81 3.49
N ASN A 7 8.03 -11.57 2.63
CA ASN A 7 6.71 -11.19 2.11
C ASN A 7 5.70 -11.34 3.25
N ALA A 8 5.10 -10.23 3.68
CA ALA A 8 4.00 -10.26 4.63
C ALA A 8 2.67 -10.24 3.86
N THR A 9 1.87 -11.30 4.02
CA THR A 9 0.51 -11.38 3.45
C THR A 9 -0.50 -11.22 4.58
N GLY A 10 -1.44 -10.29 4.43
CA GLY A 10 -2.58 -10.10 5.33
C GLY A 10 -3.89 -10.32 4.58
N ILE A 11 -4.89 -10.88 5.25
CA ILE A 11 -6.27 -10.96 4.74
C ILE A 11 -7.11 -9.99 5.58
N ALA A 12 -7.63 -8.95 4.93
CA ALA A 12 -8.55 -8.00 5.54
C ALA A 12 -10.00 -8.33 5.12
N THR A 13 -10.91 -8.46 6.08
CA THR A 13 -12.35 -8.36 5.77
C THR A 13 -12.75 -6.90 5.89
N ILE A 14 -12.97 -6.25 4.76
CA ILE A 14 -13.33 -4.83 4.68
C ILE A 14 -14.80 -4.65 4.29
N ASN A 15 -15.39 -3.56 4.73
CA ASN A 15 -16.75 -3.21 4.34
C ASN A 15 -16.78 -2.82 2.85
N ASN A 16 -17.93 -3.00 2.21
CA ASN A 16 -18.12 -2.51 0.85
C ASN A 16 -17.90 -0.99 0.79
N GLY A 17 -17.12 -0.53 -0.18
CA GLY A 17 -16.72 0.88 -0.32
C GLY A 17 -15.45 1.29 0.45
N SER A 18 -14.75 0.34 1.08
CA SER A 18 -13.43 0.61 1.67
C SER A 18 -12.37 0.93 0.61
N THR A 19 -11.41 1.75 1.00
CA THR A 19 -10.27 2.13 0.15
C THR A 19 -9.10 1.16 0.32
N VAL A 20 -8.11 1.25 -0.58
CA VAL A 20 -6.82 0.57 -0.43
C VAL A 20 -6.17 0.91 0.92
N PHE A 21 -6.23 2.17 1.34
CA PHE A 21 -5.67 2.62 2.62
C PHE A 21 -6.41 2.01 3.81
N ASP A 22 -7.74 1.92 3.77
CA ASP A 22 -8.52 1.29 4.86
C ASP A 22 -8.15 -0.18 5.03
N ALA A 23 -8.02 -0.91 3.91
CA ALA A 23 -7.60 -2.31 3.92
C ALA A 23 -6.19 -2.45 4.51
N LEU A 24 -5.24 -1.63 4.07
CA LEU A 24 -3.87 -1.65 4.57
C LEU A 24 -3.81 -1.33 6.08
N ASN A 25 -4.44 -0.25 6.50
CA ASN A 25 -4.41 0.24 7.89
C ASN A 25 -5.18 -0.68 8.86
N SER A 26 -6.09 -1.52 8.35
CA SER A 26 -6.75 -2.56 9.15
C SER A 26 -5.86 -3.78 9.44
N SER A 27 -4.86 -4.04 8.58
CA SER A 27 -4.06 -5.27 8.62
C SER A 27 -2.63 -5.05 9.12
N PHE A 28 -2.13 -3.82 9.02
CA PHE A 28 -0.73 -3.49 9.26
C PHE A 28 -0.59 -2.18 10.04
N ALA A 29 0.56 -1.99 10.70
CA ALA A 29 0.90 -0.71 11.29
C ALA A 29 1.35 0.24 10.18
N VAL A 30 0.59 1.29 9.90
CA VAL A 30 0.83 2.21 8.79
C VAL A 30 1.14 3.61 9.31
N GLU A 31 2.20 4.21 8.77
CA GLU A 31 2.43 5.65 8.88
C GLU A 31 2.22 6.31 7.51
N TYR A 32 1.70 7.54 7.54
CA TYR A 32 1.39 8.28 6.33
C TYR A 32 1.52 9.78 6.53
N LYS A 33 1.69 10.49 5.41
CA LYS A 33 1.58 11.95 5.32
C LYS A 33 0.36 12.30 4.49
N GLU A 34 -0.47 13.19 5.01
CA GLU A 34 -1.64 13.70 4.29
C GLU A 34 -1.29 14.98 3.56
N PHE A 35 -1.64 15.03 2.27
CA PHE A 35 -1.47 16.20 1.43
C PHE A 35 -2.83 16.68 0.94
N ALA A 36 -3.18 17.93 1.28
CA ALA A 36 -4.45 18.52 0.91
C ALA A 36 -4.69 18.42 -0.61
N GLY A 37 -5.82 17.84 -1.01
CA GLY A 37 -6.19 17.63 -2.40
C GLY A 37 -5.51 16.43 -3.09
N LEU A 38 -4.34 15.96 -2.63
CA LEU A 38 -3.63 14.82 -3.23
C LEU A 38 -3.98 13.48 -2.56
N GLY A 39 -4.19 13.46 -1.25
CA GLY A 39 -4.53 12.25 -0.48
C GLY A 39 -3.44 11.85 0.50
N LYS A 40 -3.46 10.61 0.95
CA LYS A 40 -2.52 10.04 1.93
C LYS A 40 -1.39 9.30 1.23
N LEU A 41 -0.17 9.77 1.45
CA LEU A 41 1.06 9.08 1.05
C LEU A 41 1.52 8.17 2.19
N VAL A 42 1.53 6.86 1.94
CA VAL A 42 2.09 5.88 2.88
C VAL A 42 3.60 6.06 2.97
N THR A 43 4.13 6.22 4.18
CA THR A 43 5.56 6.41 4.43
C THR A 43 6.21 5.24 5.15
N SER A 44 5.42 4.42 5.86
CA SER A 44 5.92 3.21 6.55
C SER A 44 4.83 2.15 6.65
N ILE A 45 5.21 0.89 6.52
CA ILE A 45 4.36 -0.27 6.79
C ILE A 45 5.14 -1.22 7.69
N ASN A 46 4.60 -1.56 8.86
CA ASN A 46 5.25 -2.41 9.88
C ASN A 46 6.69 -1.96 10.24
N GLY A 47 6.96 -0.65 10.24
CA GLY A 47 8.27 -0.08 10.54
C GLY A 47 9.26 -0.07 9.37
N PHE A 48 8.86 -0.55 8.19
CA PHE A 48 9.65 -0.42 6.96
C PHE A 48 9.38 0.94 6.32
N GLU A 49 10.24 1.91 6.64
CA GLU A 49 10.14 3.28 6.16
C GLU A 49 10.63 3.44 4.72
N GLN A 50 9.96 4.33 3.97
CA GLN A 50 10.48 4.85 2.72
C GLN A 50 11.68 5.78 2.97
N ASN A 51 12.51 5.99 1.94
CA ASN A 51 13.65 6.90 2.02
C ASN A 51 13.85 7.66 0.71
N SER A 52 15.00 8.31 0.54
CA SER A 52 15.29 9.11 -0.65
C SER A 52 15.33 8.31 -1.95
N THR A 53 15.56 7.00 -1.88
CA THR A 53 15.66 6.13 -3.06
C THR A 53 14.53 5.12 -3.15
N HIS A 54 13.89 4.71 -2.05
CA HIS A 54 12.84 3.69 -2.03
C HIS A 54 11.50 4.27 -1.61
N TYR A 55 10.45 3.93 -2.35
CA TYR A 55 9.09 4.41 -2.15
C TYR A 55 8.10 3.24 -2.08
N TRP A 56 6.98 3.46 -1.38
CA TRP A 56 5.87 2.51 -1.37
C TRP A 56 5.01 2.68 -2.61
N PHE A 57 4.98 1.64 -3.43
CA PHE A 57 4.04 1.50 -4.54
C PHE A 57 2.99 0.46 -4.20
N TYR A 58 1.79 0.61 -4.76
CA TYR A 58 0.75 -0.38 -4.59
C TYR A 58 0.13 -0.80 -5.92
N TYR A 59 -0.38 -2.02 -5.92
CA TYR A 59 -1.06 -2.64 -7.05
C TYR A 59 -2.39 -3.20 -6.57
N VAL A 60 -3.43 -3.06 -7.38
CA VAL A 60 -4.74 -3.66 -7.16
C VAL A 60 -5.01 -4.61 -8.31
N ASN A 61 -5.20 -5.90 -8.01
CA ASN A 61 -5.40 -6.94 -9.02
C ASN A 61 -4.32 -6.89 -10.12
N GLU A 62 -3.05 -6.86 -9.70
CA GLU A 62 -1.85 -6.82 -10.56
C GLU A 62 -1.67 -5.54 -11.39
N LYS A 63 -2.57 -4.55 -11.24
CA LYS A 63 -2.46 -3.24 -11.92
C LYS A 63 -1.93 -2.18 -10.99
N PHE A 64 -1.02 -1.35 -11.49
CA PHE A 64 -0.48 -0.22 -10.74
C PHE A 64 -1.60 0.72 -10.30
N GLY A 65 -1.54 1.17 -9.05
CA GLY A 65 -2.49 2.13 -8.50
C GLY A 65 -2.36 3.52 -9.13
N ASP A 66 -3.44 4.01 -9.75
CA ASP A 66 -3.48 5.30 -10.45
C ASP A 66 -3.99 6.46 -9.58
N ALA A 67 -4.38 6.18 -8.33
CA ALA A 67 -4.83 7.16 -7.35
C ALA A 67 -4.05 7.06 -6.04
N ALA A 68 -4.27 7.98 -5.10
CA ALA A 68 -3.78 7.79 -3.74
C ALA A 68 -4.52 6.62 -3.07
N ALA A 69 -3.86 5.91 -2.14
CA ALA A 69 -4.43 4.71 -1.51
C ALA A 69 -5.74 4.99 -0.76
N ASP A 70 -5.92 6.21 -0.23
CA ASP A 70 -7.15 6.66 0.45
C ASP A 70 -8.27 7.08 -0.51
N LYS A 71 -8.01 7.05 -1.82
CA LYS A 71 -8.98 7.42 -2.86
C LYS A 71 -9.30 6.29 -3.82
N TYR A 72 -8.48 5.24 -3.85
CA TYR A 72 -8.75 4.05 -4.65
C TYR A 72 -9.74 3.15 -3.91
N MET A 73 -10.96 3.04 -4.42
CA MET A 73 -12.00 2.18 -3.87
C MET A 73 -11.76 0.72 -4.25
N LEU A 74 -11.85 -0.18 -3.28
CA LEU A 74 -11.80 -1.62 -3.50
C LEU A 74 -13.18 -2.16 -3.83
N TYR A 75 -13.19 -3.15 -4.72
CA TYR A 75 -14.37 -3.95 -5.04
C TYR A 75 -14.21 -5.35 -4.44
N ASN A 76 -15.30 -6.12 -4.40
CA ASN A 76 -15.28 -7.49 -3.88
C ASN A 76 -14.13 -8.32 -4.49
N ASP A 77 -13.44 -9.09 -3.65
CA ASP A 77 -12.32 -9.97 -4.00
C ASP A 77 -11.06 -9.29 -4.56
N SER A 78 -10.89 -7.98 -4.32
CA SER A 78 -9.67 -7.28 -4.73
C SER A 78 -8.44 -7.75 -3.94
N SER A 79 -7.35 -8.00 -4.65
CA SER A 79 -6.02 -8.25 -4.07
C SER A 79 -5.16 -6.99 -4.13
N VAL A 80 -4.54 -6.63 -3.01
CA VAL A 80 -3.68 -5.44 -2.89
C VAL A 80 -2.26 -5.87 -2.54
N LEU A 81 -1.29 -5.43 -3.33
CA LEU A 81 0.13 -5.65 -3.09
C LEU A 81 0.83 -4.31 -2.88
N PHE A 82 1.56 -4.18 -1.77
CA PHE A 82 2.47 -3.06 -1.51
C PHE A 82 3.92 -3.51 -1.68
N ILE A 83 4.71 -2.72 -2.40
CA ILE A 83 6.13 -2.98 -2.65
C ILE A 83 6.92 -1.73 -2.27
N LEU A 84 7.94 -1.91 -1.42
CA LEU A 84 8.94 -0.89 -1.16
C LEU A 84 10.08 -1.08 -2.16
N THR A 85 10.20 -0.19 -3.14
CA THR A 85 11.22 -0.32 -4.19
C THR A 85 11.72 1.05 -4.66
N SER A 86 12.94 1.06 -5.20
CA SER A 86 13.52 2.22 -5.89
C SER A 86 13.26 2.21 -7.40
N GLU A 87 12.76 1.09 -7.94
CA GLU A 87 12.48 0.92 -9.36
C GLU A 87 10.99 1.12 -9.62
N PHE A 88 10.67 2.02 -10.55
CA PHE A 88 9.33 2.12 -11.10
C PHE A 88 9.12 0.95 -12.07
N LEU A 89 8.28 0.00 -11.68
CA LEU A 89 7.89 -1.14 -12.53
C LEU A 89 6.73 -0.70 -13.42
N GLY A 90 7.03 0.13 -14.43
CA GLY A 90 6.07 0.64 -15.42
C GLY A 90 6.49 0.31 -16.84
#